data_AF-W0FLI3-F1
#
_entry.id   AF-W0FLI3-F1
#
_cell.length_a   1.000
_cell.length_b   1.000
_cell.length_c   1.000
_cell.angle_alpha   90.00
_cell.angle_beta   90.00
_cell.angle_gamma   90.00
#
_symmetry.space_group_name_H-M   'P 1'
#
loop_
_entity.id
_entity.type
_entity.pdbx_description
1 polymer ?
#
loop_
_entity_poly.entity_id
_entity_poly.type
_entity_poly.pdbx_seq_one_letter_code
_entity_poly.pdbx_strand_id
1 'polypeptide(L)' 'MFFNRRNQEMLNIITLVVFSAVTLFFVSFIASNVSYAKRSIAIADKHCIIRAIGAIIVSVSVLVALWAQACYLFLFA' A
#
# COMPACT_ATOMS: atom_id res chain seq x y z
N MET A 1 9.70 -15.28 31.65
CA MET A 1 10.44 -14.76 30.46
C MET A 1 9.93 -15.31 29.12
N PHE A 2 9.52 -16.57 29.00
CA PHE A 2 9.02 -17.16 27.74
C PHE A 2 7.72 -16.52 27.19
N PHE A 3 6.83 -16.08 28.08
CA PHE A 3 5.54 -15.48 27.68
C PHE A 3 5.71 -14.15 26.94
N ASN A 4 6.66 -13.31 27.36
CA ASN A 4 6.93 -12.03 26.72
C ASN A 4 7.50 -12.20 25.30
N ARG A 5 8.36 -13.22 25.09
CA ARG A 5 8.95 -13.52 23.78
C ARG A 5 7.91 -13.98 22.75
N ARG A 6 6.99 -14.87 23.14
CA ARG A 6 5.91 -15.31 22.24
C ARG A 6 4.92 -14.20 21.88
N ASN A 7 4.66 -13.28 22.81
CA ASN A 7 3.81 -12.13 22.53
C ASN A 7 4.47 -11.18 21.51
N GLN A 8 5.80 -11.00 21.59
CA GLN A 8 6.56 -10.25 20.60
C GLN A 8 6.56 -10.93 19.22
N GLU A 9 6.75 -12.25 19.16
CA GLU A 9 6.68 -13.03 17.91
C GLU A 9 5.29 -12.94 17.25
N MET A 10 4.22 -13.09 18.04
CA MET A 10 2.84 -12.93 17.57
C MET A 10 2.57 -11.52 17.05
N LEU A 11 3.02 -10.48 17.76
CA LEU A 11 2.88 -9.09 17.32
C LEU A 11 3.63 -8.82 16.01
N ASN A 12 4.81 -9.40 15.84
CA ASN A 12 5.59 -9.22 14.62
C ASN A 12 4.92 -9.89 13.40
N ILE A 13 4.38 -11.10 13.59
CA ILE A 13 3.60 -11.81 12.55
C ILE A 13 2.33 -11.02 12.20
N ILE A 14 1.57 -10.54 13.20
CA ILE A 14 0.37 -9.72 12.97
C ILE A 14 0.73 -8.46 12.19
N THR A 15 1.82 -7.79 12.54
CA THR A 15 2.29 -6.59 11.83
C THR A 15 2.63 -6.90 10.37
N LEU A 16 3.30 -8.02 10.10
CA LEU A 16 3.63 -8.46 8.74
C LEU A 16 2.37 -8.80 7.92
N VAL A 17 1.39 -9.45 8.54
CA VAL A 17 0.11 -9.78 7.90
C VAL A 17 -0.69 -8.51 7.58
N VAL A 18 -0.77 -7.56 8.51
CA VAL A 18 -1.45 -6.27 8.27
C VAL A 18 -0.75 -5.50 7.16
N PHE A 19 0.59 -5.45 7.18
CA PHE A 19 1.38 -4.75 6.17
C PHE A 19 1.21 -5.33 4.75
N SER A 20 1.24 -6.66 4.64
CA SER A 20 1.00 -7.35 3.37
C SER A 20 -0.43 -7.17 2.86
N ALA A 21 -1.44 -7.20 3.74
CA ALA A 21 -2.83 -6.92 3.39
C ALA A 21 -3.04 -5.49 2.87
N VAL A 22 -2.44 -4.49 3.55
CA VAL A 22 -2.49 -3.08 3.12
C VAL A 22 -1.79 -2.90 1.77
N THR A 23 -0.64 -3.54 1.58
CA THR A 23 0.09 -3.52 0.29
C THR A 23 -0.75 -4.10 -0.83
N LEU A 24 -1.38 -5.26 -0.63
CA LEU A 24 -2.28 -5.89 -1.59
C LEU A 24 -3.49 -5.00 -1.92
N PHE A 25 -4.09 -4.37 -0.92
CA PHE A 25 -5.20 -3.43 -1.12
C PHE A 25 -4.78 -2.26 -2.03
N PHE A 26 -3.63 -1.64 -1.76
CA PHE A 26 -3.14 -0.54 -2.59
C PHE A 26 -2.79 -0.98 -4.01
N VAL A 27 -2.20 -2.18 -4.19
CA VAL A 27 -1.93 -2.74 -5.52
C VAL A 27 -3.21 -2.96 -6.31
N SER A 28 -4.23 -3.57 -5.69
CA SER A 28 -5.55 -3.76 -6.32
C SER A 28 -6.24 -2.43 -6.62
N PHE A 29 -6.13 -1.46 -5.72
CA PHE A 29 -6.68 -0.12 -5.93
C PHE A 29 -6.00 0.61 -7.10
N ILE A 30 -4.66 0.55 -7.19
CA ILE A 30 -3.91 1.11 -8.31
C ILE A 30 -4.31 0.42 -9.62
N ALA A 31 -4.38 -0.92 -9.66
CA ALA A 31 -4.78 -1.67 -10.84
C ALA A 31 -6.19 -1.28 -11.33
N SER A 32 -7.13 -1.10 -10.39
CA SER A 32 -8.49 -0.63 -10.70
C SER A 32 -8.49 0.78 -11.27
N ASN A 33 -7.75 1.72 -10.68
CA ASN A 33 -7.63 3.09 -11.18
C ASN A 33 -6.92 3.16 -12.53
N VAL A 34 -5.93 2.30 -12.80
CA VAL A 34 -5.26 2.20 -14.10
C VAL A 34 -6.23 1.68 -15.16
N SER A 35 -7.03 0.66 -14.84
CA SER A 35 -8.09 0.14 -15.74
C SER A 35 -9.14 1.22 -16.04
N TYR A 36 -9.56 1.97 -15.01
CA TYR A 36 -10.44 3.13 -15.17
C TYR A 36 -9.83 4.22 -16.04
N ALA A 37 -8.57 4.58 -15.82
CA ALA A 37 -7.87 5.57 -16.63
C ALA A 37 -7.77 5.13 -18.10
N LYS A 38 -7.41 3.86 -18.37
CA LYS A 38 -7.40 3.29 -19.72
C LYS A 38 -8.76 3.40 -20.41
N ARG A 39 -9.85 3.09 -19.69
CA ARG A 39 -11.20 3.22 -20.22
C ARG A 39 -11.60 4.68 -20.45
N SER A 40 -11.22 5.59 -19.56
CA SER A 40 -11.54 7.01 -19.67
C SER A 40 -10.77 7.72 -20.78
N ILE A 41 -9.55 7.26 -21.11
CA ILE A 41 -8.79 7.70 -22.28
C ILE A 41 -9.55 7.40 -23.58
N ALA A 42 -10.24 6.27 -23.66
CA ALA A 42 -11.06 5.91 -24.82
C ALA A 42 -12.27 6.84 -25.03
N ILE A 43 -12.69 7.56 -23.98
CA ILE A 43 -13.85 8.49 -24.00
C ILE A 43 -13.36 9.96 -23.99
N ALA A 44 -12.04 10.20 -24.14
CA ALA A 44 -11.40 11.54 -24.16
C ALA A 44 -11.69 12.43 -22.92
N ASP A 45 -12.02 11.82 -21.78
CA ASP A 45 -12.47 12.56 -20.59
C ASP A 45 -11.29 12.92 -19.66
N LYS A 46 -10.68 14.08 -19.92
CA LYS A 46 -9.41 14.52 -19.31
C LYS A 46 -9.48 14.71 -17.79
N HIS A 47 -10.61 15.17 -17.26
CA HIS A 47 -10.78 15.44 -15.83
C HIS A 47 -10.76 14.14 -15.00
N CYS A 48 -11.36 13.08 -15.53
CA CYS A 48 -11.42 11.77 -14.86
C CYS A 48 -10.04 11.09 -14.83
N ILE A 49 -9.24 11.26 -15.89
CA ILE A 49 -7.88 10.73 -15.99
C ILE A 49 -6.96 11.36 -14.96
N ILE A 50 -7.00 12.70 -14.80
CA ILE A 50 -6.16 13.42 -13.82
C ILE A 50 -6.48 12.96 -12.39
N ARG A 51 -7.76 12.78 -12.07
CA ARG A 51 -8.18 12.29 -10.75
C ARG A 51 -7.70 10.86 -10.47
N ALA A 52 -7.79 9.97 -11.46
CA ALA A 52 -7.32 8.59 -11.33
C ALA A 52 -5.78 8.53 -11.16
N ILE A 53 -5.04 9.31 -11.94
CA ILE A 53 -3.58 9.41 -11.83
C ILE A 53 -3.18 10.01 -10.47
N GLY A 54 -3.86 11.05 -10.00
CA GLY A 54 -3.63 11.63 -8.68
C GLY A 54 -3.83 10.60 -7.56
N ALA A 55 -4.90 9.79 -7.64
CA ALA A 55 -5.15 8.72 -6.68
C ALA A 55 -4.05 7.63 -6.71
N ILE A 56 -3.52 7.30 -7.90
CA ILE A 56 -2.40 6.35 -8.05
C ILE A 56 -1.12 6.92 -7.41
N ILE A 57 -0.78 8.17 -7.68
CA ILE A 57 0.42 8.82 -7.12
C ILE A 57 0.36 8.83 -5.60
N VAL A 58 -0.78 9.26 -5.02
CA VAL A 58 -0.96 9.27 -3.55
C VAL A 58 -0.85 7.86 -2.98
N SER A 59 -1.46 6.87 -3.65
CA SER A 59 -1.38 5.46 -3.25
C SER A 59 0.06 4.95 -3.22
N VAL A 60 0.84 5.21 -4.27
CA VAL A 60 2.26 4.85 -4.34
C VAL A 60 3.09 5.57 -3.27
N SER A 61 2.80 6.86 -3.04
CA SER A 61 3.49 7.67 -2.02
C SER A 61 3.33 7.08 -0.62
N VAL A 62 2.10 6.70 -0.26
CA VAL A 62 1.78 6.06 1.02
C VAL A 62 2.48 4.70 1.13
N LEU A 63 2.50 3.93 0.05
CA LEU A 63 3.21 2.65 -0.02
C LEU A 63 4.71 2.82 0.27
N VAL A 64 5.38 3.79 -0.37
CA VAL A 64 6.79 4.07 -0.13
C VAL A 64 7.07 4.52 1.31
N ALA A 65 6.22 5.38 1.87
CA ALA A 65 6.35 5.82 3.26
C ALA A 65 6.20 4.66 4.26
N LEU A 66 5.22 3.78 4.03
CA LEU A 66 5.00 2.58 4.83
C LEU A 66 6.19 1.62 4.74
N TRP A 67 6.74 1.40 3.55
CA TRP A 67 7.94 0.58 3.36
C TRP A 67 9.18 1.20 4.00
N ALA A 68 9.35 2.52 3.95
CA ALA A 68 10.44 3.20 4.64
C ALA A 68 10.35 3.01 6.16
N GLN A 69 9.15 3.13 6.74
CA GLN A 69 8.90 2.85 8.16
C GLN A 69 9.16 1.39 8.52
N ALA A 70 8.68 0.45 7.72
CA ALA A 70 8.88 -0.98 7.95
C ALA A 70 10.37 -1.36 7.85
N CYS A 71 11.10 -0.84 6.86
CA CYS A 71 12.54 -1.03 6.72
C CYS A 71 13.31 -0.44 7.91
N TYR A 72 12.94 0.75 8.38
CA TYR A 72 13.56 1.34 9.56
C TYR A 72 13.35 0.46 10.81
N LEU A 73 12.13 -0.03 11.03
CA LEU A 73 11.80 -0.92 12.15
C LEU A 73 12.50 -2.29 12.06
N PHE A 74 12.76 -2.82 10.86
CA PHE A 74 13.41 -4.13 10.69
C PHE A 74 14.94 -4.07 10.65
N LEU A 75 15.54 -2.96 10.21
CA LEU A 75 16.99 -2.83 10.05
C LEU A 75 17.67 -2.07 11.19
N PHE A 76 16.94 -1.19 11.89
CA PHE A 76 17.53 -0.26 12.87
C PHE A 76 16.88 -0.30 14.27
N ALA A 77 15.66 -0.82 14.42
CA ALA A 77 15.00 -0.99 15.73
C ALA A 77 15.16 -2.44 16.25
#